data_AF-A0A067F8B9-F1
#
_entry.id   AF-A0A067F8B9-F1
#
_cell.length_a   1.000
_cell.length_b   1.000
_cell.length_c   1.000
_cell.angle_alpha   90.00
_cell.angle_beta   90.00
_cell.angle_gamma   90.00
#
_symmetry.space_group_name_H-M   'P 1'
#
loop_
_entity.id
_entity.type
_entity.pdbx_description
1 polymer ?
#
loop_
_entity_poly.entity_id
_entity_poly.type
_entity_poly.pdbx_seq_one_letter_code
_entity_poly.pdbx_strand_id
1 'polypeptide(L)'
;MDSPSSTTRIAARSSMIDSIRGCGLSGMRIDKEDLRRKLSIPEYLRVAMSNAIRRKEGEPPADTCQSDVIVDGNGVQPPEAPMVVFINSRSGGRHGPELKERLQELMGKEQVFDLSEVKPHEFVQYGLACLEKLAELGDFCAKDTRQKMRIVVAGGDGTVGWVLGSVGELNKQGREPVPPVAIIPLGTGNDLSRSFGWGGSFPFAWKSAVKRTLQRASAGPICRLDSWHAVIQMPSGEVVDPPHSLKPTEDCALDQGLQIEGALPEKVNCYEGVFYNYFSI
;
A
#
# COMPACT_ATOMS: atom_id res chain seq x y z
N MET A 1 56.84 -52.76 -6.08
CA MET A 1 55.78 -52.03 -6.79
C MET A 1 54.54 -52.20 -5.96
N ASP A 2 54.19 -51.19 -5.16
CA ASP A 2 52.93 -51.13 -4.44
C ASP A 2 52.59 -49.64 -4.27
N SER A 3 51.48 -49.23 -4.85
CA SER A 3 50.85 -47.94 -4.65
C SER A 3 49.51 -48.17 -3.98
N PRO A 4 49.20 -47.45 -2.90
CA PRO A 4 47.83 -47.12 -2.58
C PRO A 4 47.61 -45.61 -2.72
N SER A 5 46.66 -45.29 -3.59
CA SER A 5 45.98 -44.00 -3.71
C SER A 5 45.39 -43.58 -2.36
N SER A 6 45.83 -42.43 -1.85
CA SER A 6 45.25 -41.76 -0.68
C SER A 6 44.21 -40.75 -1.15
N THR A 7 42.95 -41.01 -0.83
CA THR A 7 41.80 -40.14 -1.08
C THR A 7 41.81 -38.97 -0.10
N THR A 8 42.17 -37.78 -0.57
CA THR A 8 42.09 -36.53 0.21
C THR A 8 40.64 -36.14 0.48
N ARG A 9 40.15 -36.35 1.71
CA ARG A 9 38.94 -35.70 2.23
C ARG A 9 39.26 -34.25 2.57
N ILE A 10 38.83 -33.31 1.74
CA ILE A 10 38.83 -31.88 2.09
C ILE A 10 37.58 -31.61 2.94
N ALA A 11 37.77 -31.50 4.25
CA ALA A 11 36.76 -30.99 5.16
C ALA A 11 36.59 -29.48 4.91
N ALA A 12 35.40 -29.09 4.45
CA ALA A 12 35.02 -27.68 4.32
C ALA A 12 34.97 -27.05 5.73
N ARG A 13 35.93 -26.16 6.01
CA ARG A 13 35.89 -25.28 7.17
C ARG A 13 34.77 -24.25 6.95
N SER A 14 33.66 -24.44 7.65
CA SER A 14 32.63 -23.41 7.85
C SER A 14 33.25 -22.24 8.62
N SER A 15 33.57 -21.14 7.94
CA SER A 15 33.95 -19.89 8.59
C SER A 15 32.68 -19.15 9.01
N MET A 16 32.29 -19.32 10.26
CA MET A 16 31.28 -18.51 10.97
C MET A 16 31.80 -17.08 11.22
N ILE A 17 32.14 -16.34 10.16
CA ILE A 17 32.55 -14.94 10.27
C ILE A 17 32.08 -14.21 9.02
N ASP A 18 30.77 -13.96 8.92
CA ASP A 18 30.19 -12.91 8.05
C ASP A 18 28.78 -12.50 8.52
N SER A 19 28.55 -12.42 9.84
CA SER A 19 27.31 -11.88 10.42
C SER A 19 27.50 -10.67 11.33
N ILE A 20 28.64 -9.97 11.22
CA ILE A 20 28.91 -8.78 12.03
C ILE A 20 29.40 -7.64 11.13
N ARG A 21 28.52 -7.17 10.25
CA ARG A 21 28.55 -5.81 9.68
C ARG A 21 27.15 -5.19 9.69
N GLY A 22 26.48 -5.29 10.84
CA GLY A 22 25.27 -4.55 11.18
C GLY A 22 25.45 -3.83 12.51
N CYS A 23 26.50 -3.02 12.63
CA CYS A 23 26.76 -2.25 13.84
C CYS A 23 25.86 -1.00 13.86
N GLY A 24 25.05 -0.85 14.92
CA GLY A 24 24.69 0.46 15.45
C GLY A 24 23.27 1.00 15.27
N LEU A 25 22.23 0.29 15.74
CA LEU A 25 20.98 0.94 16.17
C LEU A 25 20.45 0.27 17.45
N SER A 26 21.22 0.36 18.54
CA SER A 26 20.67 0.08 19.86
C SER A 26 19.69 1.19 20.24
N GLY A 27 18.42 0.86 20.39
CA GLY A 27 17.55 1.53 21.37
C GLY A 27 17.07 2.96 21.10
N MET A 28 16.98 3.43 19.84
CA MET A 28 16.31 4.71 19.59
C MET A 28 14.80 4.57 19.86
N ARG A 29 14.36 5.03 21.04
CA ARG A 29 12.96 4.95 21.47
C ARG A 29 12.16 5.97 20.67
N ILE A 30 11.38 5.50 19.71
CA ILE A 30 10.51 6.37 18.91
C ILE A 30 9.43 6.94 19.80
N ASP A 31 9.50 8.25 20.01
CA ASP A 31 8.53 8.99 20.79
C ASP A 31 7.15 8.94 20.11
N LYS A 32 6.11 8.76 20.93
CA LYS A 32 4.74 8.64 20.40
C LYS A 32 4.25 9.96 19.83
N GLU A 33 4.54 11.06 20.52
CA GLU A 33 4.03 12.38 20.18
C GLU A 33 4.77 12.97 18.98
N ASP A 34 6.08 12.74 18.86
CA ASP A 34 6.83 13.08 17.64
C ASP A 34 6.26 12.36 16.41
N LEU A 35 5.98 11.05 16.54
CA LEU A 35 5.40 10.28 15.45
C LEU A 35 3.99 10.79 15.11
N ARG A 36 3.16 11.07 16.12
CA ARG A 36 1.81 11.60 15.92
C ARG A 36 1.85 12.94 15.19
N ARG A 37 2.71 13.87 15.61
CA ARG A 37 2.89 15.18 14.96
C ARG A 37 3.29 15.07 13.49
N LYS A 38 4.11 14.09 13.13
CA LYS A 38 4.58 13.89 11.75
C LYS A 38 3.54 13.26 10.83
N LEU A 39 2.67 12.41 11.37
CA LEU A 39 1.79 11.55 10.57
C LEU A 39 0.31 11.96 10.58
N SER A 40 -0.16 12.58 11.67
CA SER A 40 -1.57 12.87 11.84
C SER A 40 -2.02 14.00 10.93
N ILE A 41 -3.05 13.71 10.14
CA ILE A 41 -3.79 14.69 9.35
C ILE A 41 -4.63 15.54 10.33
N PRO A 42 -4.68 16.87 10.14
CA PRO A 42 -5.50 17.75 10.97
C PRO A 42 -6.94 17.27 11.11
N GLU A 43 -7.52 17.48 12.28
CA GLU A 43 -8.83 16.92 12.65
C GLU A 43 -9.92 17.24 11.63
N TYR A 44 -10.02 18.49 11.22
CA TYR A 44 -11.05 18.93 10.28
C TYR A 44 -10.93 18.20 8.92
N LEU A 45 -9.71 17.97 8.41
CA LEU A 45 -9.49 17.22 7.17
C LEU A 45 -9.84 15.74 7.33
N ARG A 46 -9.36 15.07 8.38
CA ARG A 46 -9.65 13.64 8.59
C ARG A 46 -11.15 13.38 8.81
N VAL A 47 -11.85 14.29 9.48
CA VAL A 47 -13.31 14.22 9.65
C VAL A 47 -14.04 14.49 8.34
N ALA A 48 -13.62 15.48 7.56
CA ALA A 48 -14.21 15.76 6.25
C ALA A 48 -14.06 14.58 5.28
N MET A 49 -12.86 13.99 5.20
CA MET A 49 -12.60 12.80 4.40
C MET A 49 -13.45 11.59 4.86
N SER A 50 -13.52 11.35 6.18
CA SER A 50 -14.33 10.26 6.75
C SER A 50 -15.83 10.44 6.46
N ASN A 51 -16.33 11.66 6.56
CA ASN A 51 -17.72 12.00 6.22
C ASN A 51 -18.02 11.79 4.73
N ALA A 52 -17.11 12.23 3.85
CA ALA A 52 -17.21 12.03 2.40
C ALA A 52 -17.30 10.54 2.05
N ILE A 53 -16.43 9.70 2.62
CA ILE A 53 -16.46 8.24 2.43
C ILE A 53 -17.79 7.65 2.92
N ARG A 54 -18.26 8.04 4.10
CA ARG A 54 -19.52 7.53 4.68
C ARG A 54 -20.74 7.92 3.84
N ARG A 55 -20.75 9.13 3.27
CA ARG A 55 -21.83 9.63 2.40
C ARG A 55 -21.73 9.12 0.98
N LYS A 56 -20.56 8.63 0.57
CA LYS A 56 -20.23 8.30 -0.83
C LYS A 56 -20.35 9.52 -1.75
N GLU A 57 -19.85 10.64 -1.25
CA GLU A 57 -19.84 11.93 -1.94
C GLU A 57 -18.43 12.52 -1.85
N GLY A 58 -17.85 12.95 -2.97
CA GLY A 58 -16.52 13.58 -2.99
C GLY A 58 -16.54 15.06 -2.60
N GLU A 59 -17.71 15.66 -2.41
CA GLU A 59 -17.84 17.06 -2.01
C GLU A 59 -17.62 17.23 -0.50
N PRO A 60 -16.86 18.25 -0.06
CA PRO A 60 -16.68 18.52 1.35
C PRO A 60 -18.01 18.94 2.01
N PRO A 61 -18.25 18.59 3.27
CA PRO A 61 -19.44 19.04 3.99
C PRO A 61 -19.52 20.57 4.04
N ALA A 62 -20.71 21.14 3.88
CA ALA A 62 -20.93 22.59 3.89
C ALA A 62 -20.32 23.28 5.13
N ASP A 63 -20.40 22.64 6.29
CA ASP A 63 -19.85 23.14 7.55
C ASP A 63 -18.31 23.22 7.55
N THR A 64 -17.64 22.37 6.77
CA THR A 64 -16.17 22.42 6.59
C THR A 64 -15.79 23.62 5.72
N CYS A 65 -16.59 23.92 4.70
CA CYS A 65 -16.40 25.03 3.77
C CYS A 65 -16.63 26.43 4.37
N GLN A 66 -17.36 26.51 5.49
CA GLN A 66 -17.73 27.76 6.15
C GLN A 66 -16.84 28.11 7.35
N SER A 67 -15.93 27.23 7.74
CA SER A 67 -15.00 27.52 8.82
C SER A 67 -13.99 28.59 8.37
N ASP A 68 -13.70 29.57 9.25
CA ASP A 68 -12.69 30.64 9.04
C ASP A 68 -11.28 30.10 8.67
N VAL A 69 -11.08 28.77 8.73
CA VAL A 69 -9.90 28.01 8.31
C VAL A 69 -9.58 28.17 6.82
N ILE A 70 -10.58 28.37 5.95
CA ILE A 70 -10.37 28.50 4.50
C ILE A 70 -9.95 29.92 4.11
N VAL A 71 -10.28 30.92 4.92
CA VAL A 71 -10.07 32.35 4.61
C VAL A 71 -8.85 32.93 5.33
N ASP A 72 -8.45 32.35 6.47
CA ASP A 72 -7.26 32.75 7.20
C ASP A 72 -6.50 31.48 7.59
N GLY A 73 -5.28 31.29 7.09
CA GLY A 73 -4.41 30.13 7.36
C GLY A 73 -3.98 30.10 8.83
N ASN A 74 -4.93 29.87 9.72
CA ASN A 74 -4.83 30.13 11.14
C ASN A 74 -4.04 29.01 11.82
N GLY A 75 -2.71 29.05 11.67
CA GLY A 75 -1.75 28.30 12.47
C GLY A 75 -1.73 26.77 12.32
N VAL A 76 -2.66 26.16 11.58
CA VAL A 76 -2.68 24.71 11.36
C VAL A 76 -1.63 24.35 10.31
N GLN A 77 -0.53 23.78 10.77
CA GLN A 77 0.56 23.33 9.91
C GLN A 77 0.23 21.95 9.32
N PRO A 78 0.46 21.74 8.01
CA PRO A 78 0.35 20.42 7.42
C PRO A 78 1.40 19.47 8.04
N PRO A 79 1.07 18.19 8.21
CA PRO A 79 2.01 17.20 8.72
C PRO A 79 3.18 17.00 7.74
N GLU A 80 4.34 16.60 8.27
CA GLU A 80 5.54 16.34 7.46
C GLU A 80 5.32 15.18 6.46
N ALA A 81 4.62 14.13 6.91
CA ALA A 81 4.33 12.94 6.13
C ALA A 81 2.91 12.42 6.48
N PRO A 82 1.84 13.11 6.03
CA PRO A 82 0.47 12.72 6.30
C PRO A 82 0.24 11.28 5.87
N MET A 83 -0.32 10.46 6.75
CA MET A 83 -0.36 9.02 6.52
C MET A 83 -1.75 8.45 6.72
N VAL A 84 -2.22 7.63 5.79
CA VAL A 84 -3.40 6.78 5.98
C VAL A 84 -2.98 5.32 5.99
N VAL A 85 -3.67 4.51 6.79
CA VAL A 85 -3.40 3.09 6.92
C VAL A 85 -4.61 2.30 6.47
N PHE A 86 -4.41 1.38 5.54
CA PHE A 86 -5.37 0.31 5.26
C PHE A 86 -4.95 -0.94 6.02
N ILE A 87 -5.88 -1.54 6.76
CA ILE A 87 -5.63 -2.77 7.50
C ILE A 87 -6.65 -3.84 7.13
N ASN A 88 -6.16 -5.02 6.78
CA ASN A 88 -6.99 -6.22 6.73
C ASN A 88 -6.96 -6.88 8.11
N SER A 89 -7.90 -6.51 8.99
CA SER A 89 -7.96 -6.99 10.38
C SER A 89 -8.20 -8.50 10.50
N ARG A 90 -8.62 -9.16 9.42
CA ARG A 90 -8.82 -10.61 9.36
C ARG A 90 -7.55 -11.39 9.03
N SER A 91 -6.48 -10.72 8.60
CA SER A 91 -5.18 -11.34 8.30
C SER A 91 -4.29 -11.50 9.56
N GLY A 92 -3.29 -12.38 9.49
CA GLY A 92 -2.15 -12.35 10.42
C GLY A 92 -2.34 -12.95 11.80
N GLY A 93 -3.04 -14.09 11.90
CA GLY A 93 -3.03 -14.88 13.13
C GLY A 93 -3.70 -14.21 14.33
N ARG A 94 -4.75 -13.41 14.09
CA ARG A 94 -5.60 -12.72 15.10
C ARG A 94 -5.04 -11.42 15.70
N HIS A 95 -3.87 -10.93 15.28
CA HIS A 95 -3.35 -9.64 15.76
C HIS A 95 -3.93 -8.40 15.05
N GLY A 96 -4.70 -8.59 13.97
CA GLY A 96 -5.29 -7.49 13.19
C GLY A 96 -6.10 -6.48 14.00
N PRO A 97 -7.03 -6.89 14.89
CA PRO A 97 -7.78 -5.96 15.72
C PRO A 97 -6.90 -5.16 16.70
N GLU A 98 -5.97 -5.81 17.40
CA GLU A 98 -5.03 -5.14 18.31
C GLU A 98 -4.10 -4.17 17.57
N LEU A 99 -3.68 -4.53 16.36
CA LEU A 99 -2.88 -3.67 15.50
C LEU A 99 -3.70 -2.45 15.06
N LYS A 100 -4.96 -2.63 14.66
CA LYS A 100 -5.89 -1.53 14.30
C LYS A 100 -5.99 -0.54 15.45
N GLU A 101 -6.35 -1.00 16.64
CA GLU A 101 -6.45 -0.14 17.84
C GLU A 101 -5.15 0.61 18.09
N ARG A 102 -4.01 -0.09 18.00
CA ARG A 102 -2.71 0.53 18.21
C ARG A 102 -2.39 1.62 17.18
N LEU A 103 -2.71 1.41 15.92
CA LEU A 103 -2.53 2.41 14.87
C LEU A 103 -3.44 3.62 15.12
N GLN A 104 -4.70 3.39 15.51
CA GLN A 104 -5.64 4.46 15.84
C GLN A 104 -5.16 5.32 17.02
N GLU A 105 -4.54 4.71 18.03
CA GLU A 105 -3.89 5.45 19.14
C GLU A 105 -2.72 6.33 18.67
N LEU A 106 -2.03 5.95 17.59
CA LEU A 106 -0.85 6.65 17.08
C LEU A 106 -1.22 7.80 16.16
N MET A 107 -2.25 7.67 15.33
CA MET A 107 -2.57 8.67 14.28
C MET A 107 -4.03 9.13 14.20
N GLY A 108 -4.97 8.51 14.92
CA GLY A 108 -6.40 8.83 14.86
C GLY A 108 -7.23 7.75 14.17
N LYS A 109 -8.52 7.67 14.51
CA LYS A 109 -9.41 6.58 14.02
C LYS A 109 -9.73 6.71 12.53
N GLU A 110 -9.87 7.95 12.07
CA GLU A 110 -10.28 8.35 10.73
C GLU A 110 -9.15 8.19 9.70
N GLN A 111 -7.92 7.93 10.16
CA GLN A 111 -6.77 7.64 9.29
C GLN A 111 -6.48 6.14 9.17
N VAL A 112 -7.21 5.28 9.90
CA VAL A 112 -7.01 3.82 9.89
C VAL A 112 -8.27 3.15 9.38
N PHE A 113 -8.23 2.76 8.10
CA PHE A 113 -9.32 2.14 7.36
C PHE A 113 -9.22 0.62 7.44
N ASP A 114 -10.20 0.00 8.08
CA ASP A 114 -10.37 -1.45 8.00
C ASP A 114 -10.96 -1.81 6.63
N LEU A 115 -10.28 -2.68 5.90
CA LEU A 115 -10.68 -3.06 4.54
C LEU A 115 -11.99 -3.86 4.49
N SER A 116 -12.49 -4.33 5.64
CA SER A 116 -13.83 -4.89 5.74
C SER A 116 -14.94 -3.83 5.86
N GLU A 117 -14.58 -2.59 6.19
CA GLU A 117 -15.50 -1.47 6.39
C GLU A 117 -15.41 -0.45 5.24
N VAL A 118 -14.20 -0.07 4.83
CA VAL A 118 -13.93 0.91 3.79
C VAL A 118 -13.07 0.29 2.70
N LYS A 119 -13.59 0.25 1.47
CA LYS A 119 -12.84 -0.28 0.33
C LYS A 119 -11.84 0.77 -0.18
N PRO A 120 -10.67 0.38 -0.71
CA PRO A 120 -9.68 1.35 -1.19
C PRO A 120 -10.21 2.30 -2.27
N HIS A 121 -11.10 1.83 -3.16
CA HIS A 121 -11.72 2.71 -4.16
C HIS A 121 -12.65 3.76 -3.55
N GLU A 122 -13.32 3.47 -2.43
CA GLU A 122 -14.19 4.44 -1.75
C GLU A 122 -13.33 5.56 -1.14
N PHE A 123 -12.16 5.22 -0.59
CA PHE A 123 -11.19 6.22 -0.17
C PHE A 123 -10.73 7.11 -1.33
N VAL A 124 -10.37 6.53 -2.48
CA VAL A 124 -9.88 7.27 -3.65
C VAL A 124 -10.97 8.17 -4.27
N GLN A 125 -12.21 7.66 -4.36
CA GLN A 125 -13.33 8.35 -4.99
C GLN A 125 -13.93 9.44 -4.11
N TYR A 126 -14.00 9.22 -2.79
CA TYR A 126 -14.70 10.13 -1.89
C TYR A 126 -13.76 10.84 -0.92
N GLY A 127 -12.91 10.09 -0.22
CA GLY A 127 -11.99 10.67 0.77
C GLY A 127 -10.95 11.58 0.12
N LEU A 128 -10.23 11.08 -0.88
CA LEU A 128 -9.20 11.85 -1.57
C LEU A 128 -9.80 12.97 -2.43
N ALA A 129 -10.95 12.73 -3.08
CA ALA A 129 -11.66 13.76 -3.84
C ALA A 129 -12.11 14.92 -2.94
N CYS A 130 -12.61 14.65 -1.73
CA CYS A 130 -12.94 15.68 -0.74
C CYS A 130 -11.71 16.51 -0.35
N LEU A 131 -10.56 15.87 -0.12
CA LEU A 131 -9.31 16.57 0.17
C LEU A 131 -8.84 17.44 -1.00
N GLU A 132 -8.93 16.92 -2.22
CA GLU A 132 -8.61 17.65 -3.46
C GLU A 132 -9.55 18.85 -3.63
N LYS A 133 -10.84 18.68 -3.34
CA LYS A 133 -11.83 19.75 -3.44
C LYS A 133 -11.58 20.88 -2.44
N LEU A 134 -11.23 20.54 -1.20
CA LEU A 134 -10.81 21.54 -0.20
C LEU A 134 -9.57 22.31 -0.68
N ALA A 135 -8.60 21.62 -1.29
CA ALA A 135 -7.43 22.26 -1.88
C ALA A 135 -7.79 23.21 -3.03
N GLU A 136 -8.75 22.85 -3.90
CA GLU A 136 -9.28 23.72 -4.96
C GLU A 136 -9.99 24.97 -4.39
N LEU A 137 -10.66 24.83 -3.25
CA LEU A 137 -11.33 25.92 -2.54
C LEU A 137 -10.37 26.85 -1.79
N GLY A 138 -9.05 26.62 -1.86
CA GLY A 138 -8.03 27.49 -1.30
C GLY A 138 -7.41 27.01 0.02
N ASP A 139 -7.78 25.83 0.52
CA ASP A 139 -7.18 25.27 1.73
C ASP A 139 -5.73 24.80 1.45
N PHE A 140 -4.76 25.59 1.90
CA PHE A 140 -3.33 25.29 1.75
C PHE A 140 -2.92 24.02 2.49
N CYS A 141 -3.49 23.77 3.68
CA CYS A 141 -3.17 22.59 4.46
C CYS A 141 -3.71 21.32 3.80
N ALA A 142 -4.92 21.37 3.21
CA ALA A 142 -5.46 20.29 2.39
C ALA A 142 -4.57 20.01 1.18
N LYS A 143 -4.15 21.07 0.47
CA LYS A 143 -3.25 20.98 -0.68
C LYS A 143 -1.94 20.31 -0.32
N ASP A 144 -1.25 20.78 0.72
CA ASP A 144 0.05 20.24 1.12
C ASP A 144 -0.10 18.81 1.68
N THR A 145 -1.20 18.53 2.39
CA THR A 145 -1.56 17.18 2.84
C THR A 145 -1.71 16.22 1.65
N ARG A 146 -2.44 16.62 0.60
CA ARG A 146 -2.64 15.83 -0.61
C ARG A 146 -1.33 15.55 -1.36
N GLN A 147 -0.42 16.52 -1.39
CA GLN A 147 0.88 16.42 -2.07
C GLN A 147 1.86 15.51 -1.33
N LYS A 148 1.84 15.49 0.00
CA LYS A 148 2.78 14.74 0.84
C LYS A 148 2.24 13.41 1.36
N MET A 149 0.98 13.08 1.03
CA MET A 149 0.29 11.90 1.57
C MET A 149 1.04 10.61 1.27
N ARG A 150 1.12 9.74 2.27
CA ARG A 150 1.67 8.38 2.17
C ARG A 150 0.63 7.37 2.64
N ILE A 151 0.71 6.15 2.12
CA ILE A 151 -0.19 5.06 2.47
C ILE A 151 0.62 3.94 3.11
N VAL A 152 0.08 3.33 4.16
CA VAL A 152 0.58 2.09 4.73
C VAL A 152 -0.48 1.01 4.59
N VAL A 153 -0.09 -0.18 4.15
CA VAL A 153 -0.99 -1.33 4.06
C VAL A 153 -0.54 -2.41 5.03
N ALA A 154 -1.39 -2.74 5.99
CA ALA A 154 -1.21 -3.87 6.90
C ALA A 154 -1.99 -5.09 6.38
N GLY A 155 -1.28 -5.99 5.70
CA GLY A 155 -1.88 -7.14 5.02
C GLY A 155 -0.81 -8.06 4.39
N GLY A 156 -1.27 -9.04 3.61
CA GLY A 156 -0.42 -9.82 2.70
C GLY A 156 -0.48 -9.29 1.26
N ASP A 157 0.17 -9.97 0.32
CA ASP A 157 0.32 -9.51 -1.07
C ASP A 157 -1.01 -9.20 -1.77
N GLY A 158 -2.04 -10.05 -1.60
CA GLY A 158 -3.36 -9.78 -2.19
C GLY A 158 -4.03 -8.51 -1.64
N THR A 159 -3.79 -8.19 -0.36
CA THR A 159 -4.29 -6.96 0.26
C THR A 159 -3.53 -5.73 -0.26
N VAL A 160 -2.19 -5.84 -0.34
CA VAL A 160 -1.32 -4.80 -0.88
C VAL A 160 -1.67 -4.51 -2.34
N GLY A 161 -1.84 -5.56 -3.16
CA GLY A 161 -2.20 -5.44 -4.56
C GLY A 161 -3.57 -4.80 -4.79
N TRP A 162 -4.55 -5.06 -3.92
CA TRP A 162 -5.86 -4.41 -3.98
C TRP A 162 -5.79 -2.90 -3.74
N VAL A 163 -5.00 -2.48 -2.74
CA VAL A 163 -4.77 -1.05 -2.47
C VAL A 163 -3.99 -0.40 -3.62
N LEU A 164 -2.88 -1.01 -4.05
CA LEU A 164 -2.06 -0.52 -5.16
C LEU A 164 -2.89 -0.36 -6.45
N GLY A 165 -3.76 -1.32 -6.76
CA GLY A 165 -4.61 -1.24 -7.95
C GLY A 165 -5.61 -0.09 -7.88
N SER A 166 -6.14 0.19 -6.68
CA SER A 166 -7.10 1.28 -6.48
C SER A 166 -6.44 2.65 -6.51
N VAL A 167 -5.24 2.80 -5.93
CA VAL A 167 -4.50 4.08 -5.98
C VAL A 167 -3.83 4.30 -7.32
N GLY A 168 -3.45 3.23 -8.04
CA GLY A 168 -2.91 3.31 -9.39
C GLY A 168 -3.92 3.84 -10.41
N GLU A 169 -5.22 3.76 -10.13
CA GLU A 169 -6.26 4.37 -10.95
C GLU A 169 -6.15 5.91 -10.98
N LEU A 170 -5.56 6.53 -9.95
CA LEU A 170 -5.28 7.96 -9.95
C LEU A 170 -4.39 8.37 -11.13
N ASN A 171 -3.35 7.58 -11.44
CA ASN A 171 -2.47 7.85 -12.58
C ASN A 171 -3.24 7.77 -13.91
N LYS A 172 -4.11 6.76 -14.08
CA LYS A 172 -4.95 6.64 -15.28
C LYS A 172 -5.91 7.81 -15.46
N GLN A 173 -6.38 8.38 -14.34
CA GLN A 173 -7.25 9.55 -14.31
C GLN A 173 -6.48 10.88 -14.39
N GLY A 174 -5.14 10.86 -14.45
CA GLY A 174 -4.30 12.07 -14.41
C GLY A 174 -4.31 12.81 -13.06
N ARG A 175 -4.69 12.13 -11.97
CA ARG A 175 -4.82 12.68 -10.62
C ARG A 175 -3.54 12.52 -9.80
N GLU A 176 -2.53 13.34 -10.11
CA GLU A 176 -1.22 13.31 -9.42
C GLU A 176 -1.19 14.16 -8.12
N PRO A 177 -0.30 13.83 -7.15
CA PRO A 177 0.60 12.68 -7.13
C PRO A 177 -0.11 11.37 -6.73
N VAL A 178 0.33 10.22 -7.24
CA VAL A 178 -0.04 8.92 -6.65
C VAL A 178 0.68 8.72 -5.31
N PRO A 179 -0.02 8.54 -4.18
CA PRO A 179 0.63 8.37 -2.88
C PRO A 179 1.51 7.11 -2.82
N PRO A 180 2.78 7.20 -2.33
CA PRO A 180 3.62 6.02 -2.16
C PRO A 180 3.06 5.09 -1.09
N VAL A 181 3.27 3.78 -1.28
CA VAL A 181 2.72 2.72 -0.43
C VAL A 181 3.83 1.98 0.31
N ALA A 182 3.74 1.94 1.63
CA ALA A 182 4.57 1.12 2.52
C ALA A 182 3.76 -0.08 3.06
N ILE A 183 4.47 -1.13 3.51
CA ILE A 183 3.84 -2.41 3.88
C ILE A 183 4.14 -2.75 5.34
N ILE A 184 3.11 -3.19 6.07
CA ILE A 184 3.24 -3.95 7.32
C ILE A 184 2.85 -5.40 6.98
N PRO A 185 3.80 -6.35 6.97
CA PRO A 185 3.54 -7.73 6.55
C PRO A 185 2.68 -8.45 7.58
N LEU A 186 1.36 -8.46 7.37
CA LEU A 186 0.37 -9.11 8.23
C LEU A 186 -0.15 -10.42 7.59
N GLY A 187 0.28 -10.77 6.38
CA GLY A 187 -0.16 -11.99 5.68
C GLY A 187 0.74 -13.21 5.89
N THR A 188 0.37 -14.31 5.24
CA THR A 188 1.23 -15.49 5.05
C THR A 188 2.11 -15.35 3.81
N GLY A 189 1.57 -14.79 2.72
CA GLY A 189 2.32 -14.33 1.54
C GLY A 189 2.65 -12.84 1.67
N ASN A 190 3.94 -12.52 1.76
CA ASN A 190 4.48 -11.16 1.96
C ASN A 190 5.66 -10.91 1.01
N ASP A 191 5.60 -11.40 -0.22
CA ASP A 191 6.70 -11.36 -1.18
C ASP A 191 7.01 -9.92 -1.63
N LEU A 192 6.00 -9.06 -1.77
CA LEU A 192 6.22 -7.62 -2.01
C LEU A 192 6.93 -6.99 -0.82
N SER A 193 6.50 -7.31 0.40
CA SER A 193 7.14 -6.81 1.61
C SER A 193 8.60 -7.24 1.72
N ARG A 194 8.94 -8.48 1.33
CA ARG A 194 10.33 -8.98 1.30
C ARG A 194 11.17 -8.23 0.28
N SER A 195 10.65 -8.11 -0.94
CA SER A 195 11.35 -7.50 -2.06
C SER A 195 11.69 -6.03 -1.79
N PHE A 196 10.77 -5.29 -1.17
CA PHE A 196 10.97 -3.88 -0.83
C PHE A 196 11.50 -3.63 0.59
N GLY A 197 12.00 -4.67 1.28
CA GLY A 197 12.67 -4.53 2.58
C GLY A 197 11.75 -4.19 3.77
N TRP A 198 10.43 -4.36 3.65
CA TRP A 198 9.42 -4.26 4.72
C TRP A 198 9.40 -5.45 5.67
N GLY A 199 10.08 -6.54 5.31
CA GLY A 199 10.27 -7.72 6.14
C GLY A 199 9.36 -8.87 5.70
N GLY A 200 9.66 -10.09 6.15
CA GLY A 200 8.99 -11.31 5.67
C GLY A 200 7.75 -11.72 6.46
N SER A 201 7.56 -11.20 7.67
CA SER A 201 6.49 -11.61 8.58
C SER A 201 6.21 -10.56 9.65
N PHE A 202 5.02 -10.64 10.24
CA PHE A 202 4.66 -9.79 11.38
C PHE A 202 5.56 -10.12 12.60
N PRO A 203 6.26 -9.13 13.19
CA PRO A 203 7.26 -9.41 14.22
C PRO A 203 6.62 -9.71 15.58
N PHE A 204 7.24 -10.60 16.38
CA PHE A 204 6.75 -10.92 17.73
C PHE A 204 6.65 -9.68 18.64
N ALA A 205 7.66 -8.79 18.60
CA ALA A 205 7.67 -7.52 19.32
C ALA A 205 6.97 -6.38 18.54
N TRP A 206 5.79 -6.66 17.97
CA TRP A 206 5.12 -5.80 16.99
C TRP A 206 4.82 -4.38 17.47
N LYS A 207 4.48 -4.18 18.75
CA LYS A 207 4.15 -2.83 19.27
C LYS A 207 5.28 -1.82 19.05
N SER A 208 6.53 -2.25 19.19
CA SER A 208 7.71 -1.41 18.94
C SER A 208 8.06 -1.36 17.44
N ALA A 209 7.85 -2.47 16.73
CA ALA A 209 8.12 -2.56 15.31
C ALA A 209 7.20 -1.66 14.48
N VAL A 210 5.91 -1.56 14.83
CA VAL A 210 4.94 -0.69 14.15
C VAL A 210 5.42 0.76 14.16
N LYS A 211 5.88 1.28 15.29
CA LYS A 211 6.45 2.64 15.34
C LYS A 211 7.64 2.81 14.41
N ARG A 212 8.55 1.83 14.37
CA ARG A 212 9.71 1.84 13.46
C ARG A 212 9.27 1.80 12.00
N THR A 213 8.29 0.96 11.67
CA THR A 213 7.73 0.88 10.32
C THR A 213 7.09 2.20 9.91
N LEU A 214 6.30 2.84 10.79
CA LEU A 214 5.69 4.13 10.51
C LEU A 214 6.73 5.24 10.31
N GLN A 215 7.76 5.31 11.17
CA GLN A 215 8.86 6.26 10.99
C GLN A 215 9.63 6.00 9.68
N ARG A 216 9.85 4.72 9.33
CA ARG A 216 10.50 4.37 8.08
C ARG A 216 9.60 4.67 6.88
N ALA A 217 8.29 4.52 7.00
CA ALA A 217 7.33 4.90 5.96
C ALA A 217 7.23 6.43 5.80
N SER A 218 7.51 7.21 6.85
CA SER A 218 7.48 8.68 6.80
C SER A 218 8.71 9.31 6.17
N ALA A 219 9.89 8.74 6.39
CA ALA A 219 11.17 9.31 5.92
C ALA A 219 11.90 8.43 4.89
N GLY A 220 11.40 7.22 4.64
CA GLY A 220 12.02 6.28 3.71
C GLY A 220 12.00 6.77 2.27
N PRO A 221 12.97 6.33 1.45
CA PRO A 221 13.02 6.66 0.03
C PRO A 221 11.82 6.04 -0.70
N ILE A 222 11.38 6.72 -1.76
CA ILE A 222 10.33 6.23 -2.65
C ILE A 222 11.02 5.45 -3.78
N CYS A 223 10.56 4.22 -4.00
CA CYS A 223 10.97 3.37 -5.11
C CYS A 223 9.84 3.27 -6.14
N ARG A 224 10.20 2.98 -7.39
CA ARG A 224 9.22 2.63 -8.43
C ARG A 224 8.88 1.15 -8.33
N LEU A 225 7.66 0.81 -8.74
CA LEU A 225 7.17 -0.55 -8.81
C LEU A 225 6.53 -0.73 -10.18
N ASP A 226 7.04 -1.67 -10.96
CA ASP A 226 6.43 -1.99 -12.25
C ASP A 226 5.17 -2.83 -12.03
N SER A 227 4.13 -2.48 -12.76
CA SER A 227 2.88 -3.23 -12.81
C SER A 227 2.61 -3.69 -14.24
N TRP A 228 2.14 -4.93 -14.36
CA TRP A 228 1.86 -5.61 -15.61
C TRP A 228 0.36 -5.84 -15.66
N HIS A 229 -0.31 -5.17 -16.59
CA HIS A 229 -1.72 -5.47 -16.90
C HIS A 229 -1.73 -6.59 -17.93
N ALA A 230 -2.20 -7.76 -17.50
CA ALA A 230 -2.33 -8.94 -18.34
C ALA A 230 -3.79 -9.12 -18.74
N VAL A 231 -4.02 -9.31 -20.04
CA VAL A 231 -5.31 -9.69 -20.62
C VAL A 231 -5.15 -11.05 -21.27
N ILE A 232 -6.02 -11.99 -20.92
CA ILE A 232 -6.02 -13.37 -21.41
C ILE A 232 -7.34 -13.60 -22.13
N GLN A 233 -7.25 -13.98 -23.40
CA GLN A 233 -8.40 -14.41 -24.22
C GLN A 233 -8.36 -15.90 -24.43
N MET A 234 -9.47 -16.58 -24.20
CA MET A 234 -9.59 -18.02 -24.40
C MET A 234 -10.87 -18.38 -25.17
N PRO A 235 -10.87 -19.46 -25.98
CA PRO A 235 -12.07 -19.93 -26.66
C PRO A 235 -13.21 -20.22 -25.65
N SER A 236 -14.43 -19.79 -25.96
CA SER A 236 -15.58 -20.07 -25.12
C SER A 236 -15.95 -21.56 -25.15
N GLY A 237 -16.36 -22.13 -24.01
CA GLY A 237 -16.84 -23.51 -23.90
C GLY A 237 -15.98 -24.41 -23.01
N GLU A 238 -14.76 -23.98 -22.70
CA GLU A 238 -13.95 -24.61 -21.65
C GLU A 238 -14.27 -23.98 -20.28
N VAL A 239 -14.57 -24.83 -19.29
CA VAL A 239 -14.71 -24.38 -17.90
C VAL A 239 -13.32 -24.13 -17.35
N VAL A 240 -12.98 -22.87 -17.18
CA VAL A 240 -11.69 -22.45 -16.64
C VAL A 240 -11.96 -21.76 -15.31
N ASP A 241 -11.23 -22.17 -14.27
CA ASP A 241 -11.18 -21.49 -12.99
C ASP A 241 -9.91 -20.61 -12.98
N PRO A 242 -9.99 -19.33 -13.40
CA PRO A 242 -8.82 -18.48 -13.44
C PRO A 242 -8.31 -18.24 -12.01
N PRO A 243 -6.98 -18.04 -11.83
CA PRO A 243 -6.43 -17.55 -10.57
C PRO A 243 -7.21 -16.32 -10.08
N HIS A 244 -7.38 -16.17 -8.76
CA HIS A 244 -8.11 -15.03 -8.18
C HIS A 244 -7.59 -13.64 -8.59
N SER A 245 -6.36 -13.55 -9.08
CA SER A 245 -5.75 -12.33 -9.62
C SER A 245 -6.33 -11.90 -10.98
N LEU A 246 -7.04 -12.79 -11.67
CA LEU A 246 -7.64 -12.58 -12.98
C LEU A 246 -9.16 -12.54 -12.85
N LYS A 247 -9.79 -11.47 -13.32
CA LYS A 247 -11.24 -11.26 -13.30
C LYS A 247 -11.81 -11.31 -14.71
N PRO A 248 -13.04 -11.81 -14.90
CA PRO A 248 -13.73 -11.71 -16.18
C PRO A 248 -13.84 -10.24 -16.61
N THR A 249 -13.60 -9.96 -17.88
CA THR A 249 -13.78 -8.64 -18.48
C THR A 249 -14.51 -8.76 -19.82
N GLU A 250 -15.26 -7.72 -20.19
CA GLU A 250 -15.92 -7.60 -21.50
C GLU A 250 -15.03 -6.83 -22.49
N ASP A 251 -14.08 -6.03 -21.99
CA ASP A 251 -13.19 -5.20 -22.79
C ASP A 251 -11.92 -5.97 -23.17
N CYS A 252 -11.77 -6.17 -24.47
CA CYS A 252 -10.73 -7.03 -25.02
C CYS A 252 -10.14 -6.41 -26.29
N ALA A 253 -9.44 -5.28 -26.12
CA ALA A 253 -8.60 -4.72 -27.17
C ALA A 253 -7.22 -5.40 -27.12
N LEU A 254 -7.11 -6.63 -27.64
CA LEU A 254 -5.78 -7.11 -28.04
C LEU A 254 -5.29 -6.24 -29.19
N ASP A 255 -4.03 -5.87 -29.14
CA ASP A 255 -3.40 -5.05 -30.16
C ASP A 255 -3.57 -5.72 -31.53
N GLN A 256 -4.33 -5.09 -32.43
CA GLN A 256 -4.73 -5.66 -33.73
C GLN A 256 -3.53 -5.90 -34.67
N GLY A 257 -2.32 -5.51 -34.25
CA GLY A 257 -1.06 -5.73 -34.96
C GLY A 257 -0.40 -7.10 -34.71
N LEU A 258 -0.90 -7.91 -33.77
CA LEU A 258 -0.40 -9.28 -33.58
C LEU A 258 -0.97 -10.21 -34.65
N GLN A 259 -0.11 -10.72 -35.54
CA GLN A 259 -0.49 -11.79 -36.47
C GLN A 259 -0.77 -13.06 -35.67
N ILE A 260 -2.06 -13.36 -35.47
CA ILE A 260 -2.49 -14.61 -34.85
C ILE A 260 -2.53 -15.67 -35.95
N GLU A 261 -1.69 -16.71 -35.84
CA GLU A 261 -1.78 -17.89 -36.70
C GLU A 261 -3.05 -18.70 -36.33
N GLY A 262 -4.08 -18.63 -37.18
CA GLY A 262 -5.29 -19.44 -37.04
C GLY A 262 -6.60 -18.64 -37.12
N ALA A 263 -7.73 -19.35 -37.18
CA ALA A 263 -9.05 -18.73 -37.10
C ALA A 263 -9.35 -18.31 -35.65
N LEU A 264 -9.77 -17.06 -35.45
CA LEU A 264 -10.22 -16.59 -34.15
C LEU A 264 -11.52 -17.32 -33.75
N PRO A 265 -11.66 -17.78 -32.49
CA PRO A 265 -12.91 -18.37 -32.01
C PRO A 265 -14.08 -17.37 -32.15
N GLU A 266 -15.25 -17.84 -32.60
CA GLU A 266 -16.46 -17.00 -32.74
C GLU A 266 -16.96 -16.43 -31.40
N LYS A 267 -16.58 -17.07 -30.29
CA LYS A 267 -16.91 -16.66 -28.92
C LYS A 267 -15.67 -16.85 -28.06
N VAL A 268 -15.30 -15.82 -27.30
CA VAL A 268 -14.14 -15.80 -26.41
C VAL A 268 -14.54 -15.38 -25.01
N ASN A 269 -13.88 -15.97 -24.02
CA ASN A 269 -13.90 -15.49 -22.64
C ASN A 269 -12.63 -14.67 -22.40
N CYS A 270 -12.80 -13.48 -21.82
CA CYS A 270 -11.72 -12.56 -21.53
C CYS A 270 -11.51 -12.42 -20.03
N TYR A 271 -10.26 -12.45 -19.61
CA TYR A 271 -9.86 -12.24 -18.22
C TYR A 271 -8.76 -11.20 -18.16
N GLU A 272 -8.78 -10.35 -17.14
CA GLU A 272 -7.72 -9.38 -16.91
C GLU A 272 -7.25 -9.35 -15.46
N GLY A 273 -6.01 -8.93 -15.26
CA GLY A 273 -5.42 -8.80 -13.93
C GLY A 273 -4.20 -7.90 -13.94
N VAL A 274 -3.86 -7.39 -12.75
CA VAL A 274 -2.65 -6.60 -12.54
C VAL A 274 -1.68 -7.41 -11.69
N PHE A 275 -0.46 -7.56 -12.19
CA PHE A 275 0.64 -8.24 -11.52
C PHE A 275 1.74 -7.24 -11.19
N TYR A 276 2.39 -7.41 -10.04
CA TYR A 276 3.45 -6.51 -9.59
C TYR A 276 4.79 -7.21 -9.72
N ASN A 277 5.76 -6.53 -10.34
CA ASN A 277 7.09 -7.08 -10.50
C ASN A 277 7.90 -6.96 -9.20
N TYR A 278 8.12 -8.10 -8.55
CA TYR A 278 8.89 -8.22 -7.32
C TYR A 278 10.38 -7.85 -7.50
N PHE A 279 10.88 -7.76 -8.73
CA PHE A 279 12.26 -7.38 -9.05
C PHE A 279 12.41 -5.92 -9.52
N SER A 280 11.42 -5.05 -9.26
CA SER A 280 11.49 -3.62 -9.64
C SER A 280 12.54 -2.81 -8.83
N ILE A 281 13.49 -3.48 -8.18
CA ILE A 281 14.45 -2.92 -7.22
C ILE A 281 15.75 -2.51 -7.91
#